data_AF-A0A9E0JQ50-F1
#
_entry.id   AF-A0A9E0JQ50-F1
#
_cell.length_a   1.000
_cell.length_b   1.000
_cell.length_c   1.000
_cell.angle_alpha   90.00
_cell.angle_beta   90.00
_cell.angle_gamma   90.00
#
_symmetry.space_group_name_H-M   'P 1'
#
loop_
_entity.id
_entity.type
_entity.pdbx_description
1 polymer ?
#
loop_
_entity_poly.entity_id
_entity_poly.type
_entity_poly.pdbx_seq_one_letter_code
_entity_poly.pdbx_strand_id
1 'polypeptide(L)'
;MNEMQEMADGQLSDGRRFTVSPVFGRHIRQARRMQNEADIDYLFGLTAQVTLIDGKPITPHDLDDLPGKDVVALQAAVQKK
;
A
#
# COMPACT_ATOMS: atom_id res chain seq x y z
N MET A 1 6.22 24.28 11.33
CA MET A 1 7.21 23.66 10.42
C MET A 1 6.64 22.30 10.05
N ASN A 2 6.29 22.12 8.77
CA ASN A 2 5.66 20.89 8.28
C ASN A 2 6.64 19.73 8.46
N GLU A 3 6.29 18.77 9.31
CA GLU A 3 6.86 17.43 9.24
C GLU A 3 6.38 16.85 7.90
N MET A 4 7.18 17.03 6.84
CA MET A 4 7.13 16.14 5.69
C MET A 4 7.54 14.77 6.20
N GLN A 5 6.58 14.07 6.77
CA GLN A 5 6.70 12.70 7.22
C GLN A 5 7.10 11.89 5.99
N GLU A 6 8.35 11.41 5.96
CA GLU A 6 9.00 10.85 4.77
C GLU A 6 8.16 9.74 4.14
N MET A 7 7.49 10.06 3.04
CA MET A 7 6.83 9.08 2.18
C MET A 7 7.91 8.20 1.56
N ALA A 8 7.67 6.89 1.47
CA ALA A 8 8.53 6.02 0.67
C ALA A 8 8.05 6.06 -0.79
N ASP A 9 8.96 6.18 -1.74
CA ASP A 9 8.63 6.18 -3.16
C ASP A 9 9.52 5.23 -3.96
N GLY A 10 9.08 4.90 -5.16
CA GLY A 10 9.84 4.02 -6.06
C GLY A 10 9.13 3.80 -7.39
N GLN A 11 9.61 2.78 -8.11
CA GLN A 11 9.09 2.42 -9.42
C GLN A 11 8.77 0.93 -9.46
N LEU A 12 7.62 0.58 -10.04
CA LEU A 12 7.25 -0.79 -10.36
C LEU A 12 7.99 -1.26 -11.61
N SER A 13 7.99 -2.57 -11.86
CA SER A 13 8.77 -3.12 -12.96
C SER A 13 8.27 -2.77 -14.36
N ASP A 14 7.03 -2.30 -14.48
CA ASP A 14 6.44 -1.78 -15.72
C ASP A 14 6.69 -0.27 -15.92
N GLY A 15 7.41 0.37 -14.99
CA GLY A 15 7.77 1.78 -15.07
C GLY A 15 6.81 2.73 -14.36
N ARG A 16 5.65 2.28 -13.86
CA ARG A 16 4.75 3.11 -13.05
C ARG A 16 5.41 3.49 -11.72
N ARG A 17 5.15 4.71 -11.22
CA ARG A 17 5.69 5.18 -9.94
C ARG A 17 4.73 4.85 -8.81
N PHE A 18 5.28 4.47 -7.66
CA PHE A 18 4.48 4.31 -6.45
C PHE A 18 4.95 5.26 -5.34
N THR A 19 4.02 5.60 -4.46
CA THR A 19 4.31 6.32 -3.21
C THR A 19 3.55 5.66 -2.07
N VAL A 20 4.18 5.49 -0.92
CA VAL A 20 3.64 4.93 0.30
C VAL A 20 3.61 6.00 1.38
N SER A 21 2.42 6.30 1.87
CA SER A 21 2.20 7.21 2.98
C SER A 21 2.52 6.54 4.33
N PRO A 22 2.81 7.31 5.39
CA PRO A 22 2.99 6.76 6.74
C PRO A 22 1.80 5.91 7.19
N VAL A 23 2.10 4.79 7.84
CA VAL A 23 1.08 3.89 8.40
C VAL A 23 0.63 4.42 9.75
N PHE A 24 -0.69 4.57 9.92
CA PHE A 24 -1.30 4.96 11.19
C PHE A 24 -2.21 3.83 11.69
N GLY A 25 -2.47 3.78 13.00
CA GLY A 25 -3.34 2.76 13.60
C GLY A 25 -4.75 2.68 13.00
N ARG A 26 -5.25 3.79 12.41
CA ARG A 26 -6.52 3.79 11.66
C ARG A 26 -6.47 2.88 10.41
N HIS A 27 -5.33 2.83 9.71
CA HIS A 27 -5.17 1.98 8.52
C HIS A 27 -5.12 0.51 8.91
N ILE A 28 -4.43 0.19 10.02
CA ILE A 28 -4.41 -1.16 10.60
C ILE A 28 -5.82 -1.62 10.99
N ARG A 29 -6.58 -0.77 11.69
CA ARG A 29 -7.96 -1.09 12.09
C ARG A 29 -8.83 -1.35 10.87
N GLN A 30 -8.71 -0.53 9.84
CA GLN A 30 -9.51 -0.67 8.63
C GLN A 30 -9.10 -1.91 7.82
N ALA A 31 -7.81 -2.24 7.72
CA ALA A 31 -7.34 -3.47 7.09
C ALA A 31 -7.89 -4.73 7.79
N ARG A 32 -7.95 -4.71 9.13
CA ARG A 32 -8.59 -5.80 9.90
C ARG A 32 -10.09 -5.91 9.66
N ARG A 33 -10.80 -4.78 9.49
CA ARG A 33 -12.22 -4.80 9.11
C ARG A 33 -12.40 -5.41 7.72
N MET A 34 -11.61 -4.97 6.75
CA MET A 34 -11.63 -5.53 5.39
C MET A 34 -11.38 -7.05 5.39
N GLN A 35 -10.44 -7.52 6.20
CA GLN A 35 -10.18 -8.95 6.38
C GLN A 35 -11.38 -9.71 6.94
N ASN A 36 -12.05 -9.16 7.96
CA ASN A 36 -13.16 -9.85 8.60
C ASN A 36 -14.48 -9.76 7.82
N GLU A 37 -14.70 -8.66 7.11
CA GLU A 37 -15.99 -8.32 6.49
C GLU A 37 -16.05 -8.59 4.99
N ALA A 38 -14.90 -8.56 4.30
CA ALA A 38 -14.79 -8.68 2.85
C ALA A 38 -13.80 -9.77 2.39
N ASP A 39 -13.27 -10.57 3.33
CA ASP A 39 -12.29 -11.64 3.07
C ASP A 39 -11.03 -11.16 2.32
N ILE A 40 -10.64 -9.90 2.53
CA ILE A 40 -9.46 -9.30 1.92
C ILE A 40 -8.25 -9.59 2.80
N ASP A 41 -7.15 -10.08 2.22
CA ASP A 41 -5.91 -10.28 2.99
C ASP A 41 -5.49 -8.99 3.71
N TYR A 42 -5.09 -9.13 4.97
CA TYR A 42 -4.76 -7.99 5.82
C TYR A 42 -3.67 -7.10 5.21
N LEU A 43 -2.62 -7.71 4.64
CA LEU A 43 -1.49 -6.98 4.11
C LEU A 43 -1.86 -6.31 2.79
N PHE A 44 -2.70 -6.93 1.96
CA PHE A 44 -3.27 -6.30 0.77
C PHE A 44 -4.14 -5.10 1.11
N GLY A 45 -5.04 -5.27 2.09
CA GLY A 45 -5.88 -4.20 2.61
C GLY A 45 -5.05 -3.04 3.19
N LEU A 46 -3.98 -3.33 3.91
CA LEU A 46 -3.09 -2.31 4.45
C LEU A 46 -2.31 -1.59 3.35
N THR A 47 -1.70 -2.33 2.42
CA THR A 47 -0.90 -1.77 1.33
C THR A 47 -1.73 -0.86 0.45
N ALA A 48 -2.94 -1.27 0.06
CA ALA A 48 -3.81 -0.47 -0.80
C ALA A 48 -4.21 0.87 -0.15
N GLN A 49 -4.44 0.88 1.17
CA GLN A 49 -4.85 2.10 1.88
C GLN A 49 -3.79 3.20 1.93
N VAL A 50 -2.50 2.84 1.85
CA VAL A 50 -1.40 3.80 1.99
C VAL A 50 -0.59 3.99 0.72
N THR A 51 -0.92 3.25 -0.35
CA THR A 51 -0.17 3.28 -1.60
C THR A 51 -0.93 4.05 -2.68
N LEU A 52 -0.20 4.90 -3.40
CA LEU A 52 -0.64 5.45 -4.68
C LEU A 52 0.24 4.88 -5.79
N ILE A 53 -0.36 4.58 -6.95
CA ILE A 53 0.35 4.29 -8.20
C ILE A 53 0.03 5.40 -9.20
N ASP A 54 1.07 6.06 -9.73
CA ASP A 54 0.98 7.24 -10.58
C ASP A 54 0.06 8.35 -9.99
N GLY A 55 0.15 8.52 -8.66
CA GLY A 55 -0.63 9.49 -7.90
C GLY A 55 -2.10 9.10 -7.67
N LYS A 56 -2.53 7.90 -8.09
CA LYS A 56 -3.90 7.42 -7.90
C LYS A 56 -3.97 6.38 -6.79
N PRO A 57 -5.01 6.43 -5.93
CA PRO A 57 -5.23 5.38 -4.94
C PRO A 57 -5.53 4.07 -5.65
N ILE A 58 -5.11 2.98 -5.02
CA ILE A 58 -5.37 1.62 -5.48
C ILE A 58 -6.26 0.89 -4.49
N THR A 59 -6.92 -0.14 -4.98
CA THR A 59 -7.71 -1.10 -4.21
C THR A 59 -6.88 -2.35 -3.94
N PRO A 60 -7.29 -3.21 -2.99
CA PRO A 60 -6.64 -4.50 -2.78
C PRO A 60 -6.61 -5.37 -4.04
N HIS A 61 -7.64 -5.32 -4.88
CA HIS A 61 -7.72 -6.10 -6.12
C HIS A 61 -6.73 -5.64 -7.19
N ASP A 62 -6.34 -4.37 -7.20
CA ASP A 62 -5.31 -3.89 -8.12
C ASP A 62 -3.95 -4.58 -7.87
N LEU A 63 -3.73 -5.13 -6.66
CA LEU A 63 -2.52 -5.89 -6.33
C LEU A 63 -2.55 -7.31 -6.92
N ASP A 64 -3.73 -7.88 -7.17
CA ASP A 64 -3.87 -9.22 -7.75
C ASP A 64 -3.33 -9.27 -9.19
N ASP A 65 -3.43 -8.15 -9.91
CA ASP A 65 -2.99 -8.00 -11.30
C ASP A 65 -1.52 -7.56 -11.43
N LEU A 66 -0.82 -7.28 -10.32
CA LEU A 66 0.59 -6.90 -10.35
C LEU A 66 1.52 -8.13 -10.40
N PRO A 67 2.70 -8.00 -11.02
CA PRO A 67 3.75 -8.99 -10.86
C PRO A 67 4.06 -9.20 -9.37
N GLY A 68 4.16 -10.45 -8.92
CA GLY A 68 4.37 -10.75 -7.48
C GLY A 68 5.60 -10.08 -6.86
N LYS A 69 6.67 -9.86 -7.64
CA LYS A 69 7.85 -9.10 -7.19
C LYS A 69 7.54 -7.64 -6.83
N ASP A 70 6.60 -7.03 -7.57
CA ASP A 70 6.17 -5.65 -7.38
C ASP A 70 5.26 -5.57 -6.15
N VAL A 71 4.37 -6.56 -5.95
CA VAL A 71 3.57 -6.70 -4.72
C VAL A 71 4.47 -6.81 -3.49
N VAL A 72 5.49 -7.67 -3.52
CA VAL A 72 6.44 -7.83 -2.41
C VAL A 72 7.22 -6.54 -2.15
N ALA A 73 7.63 -5.81 -3.20
CA ALA A 73 8.31 -4.53 -3.05
C ALA A 73 7.43 -3.47 -2.36
N LEU A 74 6.16 -3.38 -2.76
CA LEU A 74 5.17 -2.49 -2.13
C LEU A 74 4.96 -2.86 -0.66
N GLN A 75 4.76 -4.14 -0.36
CA GLN A 75 4.57 -4.62 1.02
C GLN A 75 5.80 -4.34 1.90
N ALA A 76 7.01 -4.54 1.36
CA ALA A 76 8.24 -4.21 2.07
C ALA A 76 8.39 -2.71 2.34
N ALA A 77 7.96 -1.85 1.40
CA ALA A 77 7.95 -0.40 1.59
C ALA A 77 6.96 0.02 2.70
N VAL A 78 5.80 -0.63 2.78
CA VAL A 78 4.78 -0.39 3.82
C VAL A 78 5.27 -0.82 5.20
N GLN A 79 6.00 -1.94 5.32
CA GLN A 79 6.45 -2.47 6.61
C GLN A 79 7.71 -1.78 7.17
N LYS A 80 8.46 -1.04 6.35
CA LYS A 80 9.70 -0.34 6.76
C LYS A 80 9.45 1.04 7.40
N LYS A 81 8.22 1.54 7.41
CA LYS A 81 7.83 2.89 7.86
C LYS A 81 6.75 2.82 8.94
#